data_AF-A0A1C3W757-F1
#
_entry.id   AF-A0A1C3W757-F1
#
_cell.length_a   1.000
_cell.length_b   1.000
_cell.length_c   1.000
_cell.angle_alpha   90.00
_cell.angle_beta   90.00
_cell.angle_gamma   90.00
#
_symmetry.space_group_name_H-M   'P 1'
#
loop_
_entity.id
_entity.type
_entity.pdbx_description
1 polymer ?
#
loop_
_entity_poly.entity_id
_entity_poly.type
_entity_poly.pdbx_seq_one_letter_code
_entity_poly.pdbx_strand_id
1 'polypeptide(L)'
;MASPKPPQHLSKAAKAWWRQVHLDYDLDDHHRHLLRLACESLDQSEQARAAILDGGAVVLDRFGCQKPSPWVDIQHKAQNRFRILCRELGLDVQPADGPRMPRDASYGNRR
;
A
#
# COMPACT_ATOMS: atom_id res chain seq x y z
N MET A 1 23.31 -9.99 11.90
CA MET A 1 22.05 -10.75 12.07
C MET A 1 21.53 -11.10 10.68
N ALA A 2 21.17 -12.35 10.40
CA ALA A 2 20.70 -12.73 9.06
C ALA A 2 19.25 -12.25 8.88
N SER A 3 19.00 -11.37 7.91
CA SER A 3 17.65 -10.89 7.61
C SER A 3 16.73 -12.08 7.26
N PRO A 4 15.49 -12.13 7.77
CA PRO A 4 14.58 -13.23 7.54
C PRO A 4 14.26 -13.37 6.05
N LYS A 5 14.15 -14.62 5.59
CA LYS A 5 13.83 -14.91 4.18
C LYS A 5 12.43 -14.35 3.85
N PRO A 6 12.28 -13.65 2.72
CA PRO A 6 10.97 -13.16 2.32
C PRO A 6 10.02 -14.34 2.01
N PRO A 7 8.71 -14.17 2.23
CA PRO A 7 7.71 -15.16 1.86
C PRO A 7 7.79 -15.55 0.37
N GLN A 8 7.54 -16.83 0.07
CA GLN A 8 7.78 -17.41 -1.25
C GLN A 8 6.81 -16.88 -2.32
N HIS A 9 5.58 -16.57 -1.95
CA HIS A 9 4.53 -16.12 -2.87
C HIS A 9 4.69 -14.67 -3.33
N LEU A 10 5.54 -13.88 -2.67
CA LEU A 10 5.77 -12.48 -3.03
C LEU A 10 6.43 -12.35 -4.40
N SER A 11 6.09 -11.28 -5.11
CA SER A 11 6.74 -10.91 -6.36
C SER A 11 8.22 -10.59 -6.15
N LYS A 12 8.99 -10.50 -7.24
CA LYS A 12 10.41 -10.10 -7.17
C LYS A 12 10.56 -8.70 -6.55
N ALA A 13 9.66 -7.77 -6.88
CA ALA A 13 9.68 -6.41 -6.36
C ALA A 13 9.38 -6.36 -4.86
N ALA A 14 8.32 -7.04 -4.40
CA ALA A 14 7.99 -7.12 -2.99
C ALA A 14 9.07 -7.86 -2.17
N LYS A 15 9.71 -8.89 -2.74
CA LYS A 15 10.87 -9.55 -2.12
C LYS A 15 12.08 -8.63 -2.00
N ALA A 16 12.30 -7.75 -2.98
CA ALA A 16 13.38 -6.76 -2.91
C ALA A 16 13.11 -5.75 -1.79
N TRP A 17 11.88 -5.20 -1.75
CA TRP A 17 11.47 -4.26 -0.70
C TRP A 17 11.53 -4.89 0.70
N TRP A 18 11.06 -6.13 0.88
CA TRP A 18 11.20 -6.87 2.14
C TRP A 18 12.65 -6.92 2.65
N ARG A 19 13.60 -7.23 1.76
CA ARG A 19 15.02 -7.32 2.12
C ARG A 19 15.59 -5.96 2.44
N GLN A 20 15.21 -4.93 1.68
CA GLN A 20 15.63 -3.56 1.91
C GLN A 20 15.17 -3.08 3.30
N VAL A 21 13.89 -3.27 3.66
CA VAL A 21 13.41 -2.83 4.98
C VAL A 21 14.13 -3.56 6.13
N HIS A 22 14.41 -4.86 5.99
CA HIS A 22 15.19 -5.59 7.01
C HIS A 22 16.69 -5.26 7.01
N LEU A 23 17.20 -4.58 5.98
CA LEU A 23 18.56 -4.07 5.93
C LEU A 23 18.64 -2.71 6.62
N ASP A 24 17.65 -1.87 6.37
CA ASP A 24 17.63 -0.46 6.79
C ASP A 24 17.10 -0.28 8.22
N TYR A 25 16.26 -1.21 8.72
CA TYR A 25 15.57 -1.10 10.00
C TYR A 25 15.67 -2.38 10.84
N ASP A 26 15.75 -2.21 12.17
CA ASP A 26 15.57 -3.31 13.11
C ASP A 26 14.09 -3.46 13.45
N LEU A 27 13.52 -4.63 13.18
CA LEU A 27 12.07 -4.87 13.26
C LEU A 27 11.74 -5.95 14.30
N ASP A 28 10.92 -5.56 15.27
CA ASP A 28 10.24 -6.51 16.15
C ASP A 28 9.31 -7.47 15.38
N ASP A 29 9.01 -8.61 16.00
CA ASP A 29 8.18 -9.68 15.44
C ASP A 29 6.83 -9.18 14.88
N HIS A 30 6.17 -8.26 15.59
CA HIS A 30 4.90 -7.70 15.16
C HIS A 30 5.05 -6.78 13.94
N HIS A 31 6.12 -5.98 13.87
CA HIS A 31 6.44 -5.17 12.68
C HIS A 31 6.74 -6.06 11.46
N ARG A 32 7.40 -7.21 11.64
CA ARG A 32 7.63 -8.15 10.53
C ARG A 32 6.32 -8.69 9.95
N HIS A 33 5.29 -8.87 10.77
CA HIS A 33 3.95 -9.22 10.29
C HIS A 33 3.32 -8.10 9.45
N LEU A 34 3.42 -6.85 9.91
CA LEU A 34 2.91 -5.68 9.18
C LEU A 34 3.63 -5.48 7.84
N LEU A 35 4.95 -5.67 7.82
CA LEU A 35 5.76 -5.60 6.60
C LEU A 35 5.31 -6.66 5.58
N ARG A 36 5.00 -7.87 6.03
CA ARG A 36 4.48 -8.93 5.15
C ARG A 36 3.16 -8.51 4.49
N LEU A 37 2.23 -7.99 5.29
CA LEU A 37 0.94 -7.51 4.78
C LEU A 37 1.12 -6.32 3.81
N ALA A 38 2.11 -5.47 4.06
CA ALA A 38 2.44 -4.36 3.16
C ALA A 38 2.96 -4.88 1.82
N CYS A 39 3.89 -5.84 1.83
CA CYS A 39 4.38 -6.50 0.61
C CYS A 39 3.25 -7.13 -0.21
N GLU A 40 2.32 -7.83 0.44
CA GLU A 40 1.16 -8.45 -0.21
C GLU A 40 0.23 -7.39 -0.82
N SER A 41 0.05 -6.25 -0.13
CA SER A 41 -0.76 -5.13 -0.63
C SER A 41 -0.12 -4.45 -1.85
N LEU A 42 1.21 -4.34 -1.86
CA LEU A 42 1.96 -3.84 -3.01
C LEU A 42 1.77 -4.74 -4.23
N ASP A 43 1.92 -6.06 -4.06
CA ASP A 43 1.72 -7.03 -5.14
C ASP A 43 0.29 -6.99 -5.68
N GLN A 44 -0.71 -6.89 -4.80
CA GLN A 44 -2.11 -6.76 -5.20
C GLN A 44 -2.38 -5.49 -6.00
N SER A 45 -1.76 -4.36 -5.64
CA SER A 45 -1.85 -3.11 -6.39
C SER A 45 -1.26 -3.24 -7.79
N GLU A 46 -0.10 -3.89 -7.92
CA GLU A 46 0.54 -4.11 -9.23
C GLU A 46 -0.26 -5.08 -10.11
N GLN A 47 -0.82 -6.13 -9.53
CA GLN A 47 -1.72 -7.04 -10.24
C GLN A 47 -2.93 -6.29 -10.79
N ALA A 48 -3.58 -5.46 -9.97
CA ALA A 48 -4.70 -4.65 -10.40
C ALA A 48 -4.30 -3.63 -11.46
N ARG A 49 -3.10 -3.02 -11.36
CA ARG A 49 -2.55 -2.13 -12.38
C ARG A 49 -2.41 -2.82 -13.74
N ALA A 50 -1.85 -4.03 -13.75
CA ALA A 50 -1.69 -4.81 -14.97
C ALA A 50 -3.05 -5.17 -15.59
N ALA A 51 -4.02 -5.57 -14.77
CA ALA A 51 -5.36 -5.89 -15.24
C ALA A 51 -6.11 -4.66 -15.80
N ILE A 52 -5.93 -3.48 -15.22
CA ILE A 52 -6.48 -2.21 -15.74
C ILE A 52 -5.82 -1.83 -17.06
N LEU A 53 -4.51 -2.06 -17.20
CA LEU A 53 -3.80 -1.77 -18.44
C LEU A 53 -4.30 -2.63 -19.61
N ASP A 54 -4.60 -3.90 -19.33
CA ASP A 54 -5.11 -4.85 -20.32
C ASP A 54 -6.60 -4.68 -20.62
N GLY A 55 -7.44 -4.61 -19.57
CA GLY A 55 -8.90 -4.59 -19.69
C GLY A 55 -9.56 -3.21 -19.66
N GLY A 56 -8.78 -2.15 -19.47
CA GLY A 56 -9.26 -0.77 -19.32
C GLY A 56 -9.78 -0.44 -17.92
N ALA A 57 -9.73 0.86 -17.58
CA ALA A 57 -10.25 1.39 -16.32
C ALA A 57 -11.79 1.53 -16.31
N VAL A 58 -12.42 1.52 -17.50
CA VAL A 58 -13.86 1.65 -17.69
C VAL A 58 -14.34 0.50 -18.56
N VAL A 59 -15.36 -0.21 -18.09
CA VAL A 59 -15.98 -1.35 -18.77
C VAL A 59 -17.46 -1.06 -19.04
N LEU A 60 -18.01 -1.70 -20.06
CA LEU A 60 -19.44 -1.62 -20.37
C LEU A 60 -20.19 -2.71 -19.61
N ASP A 61 -21.34 -2.37 -19.03
CA ASP A 61 -22.25 -3.37 -18.51
C ASP A 61 -23.15 -3.97 -19.60
N ARG A 62 -24.03 -4.91 -19.22
CA ARG A 62 -24.95 -5.58 -20.15
C ARG A 62 -25.90 -4.64 -20.90
N PHE A 63 -26.06 -3.40 -20.44
CA PHE A 63 -26.91 -2.38 -21.05
C PHE A 63 -26.10 -1.34 -21.84
N GLY A 64 -24.79 -1.50 -21.95
CA GLY A 64 -23.90 -0.56 -22.63
C GLY A 64 -23.56 0.68 -21.79
N CYS A 65 -23.87 0.70 -20.50
CA CYS A 65 -23.49 1.80 -19.61
C CYS A 65 -22.03 1.67 -19.19
N GLN A 66 -21.27 2.77 -19.27
CA GLN A 66 -19.89 2.83 -18.81
C GLN A 66 -19.83 2.79 -17.27
N LYS A 67 -19.04 1.85 -16.73
CA LYS A 67 -18.80 1.68 -15.29
C LYS A 67 -17.31 1.50 -15.02
N PRO A 68 -16.81 1.89 -13.83
CA PRO A 68 -15.42 1.62 -13.47
C PRO A 68 -15.17 0.10 -13.43
N SER A 69 -14.01 -0.30 -13.95
CA SER A 69 -13.55 -1.68 -13.84
C SER A 69 -13.40 -2.08 -12.37
N PRO A 70 -13.82 -3.28 -11.94
CA PRO A 70 -13.63 -3.75 -10.56
C PRO A 70 -12.17 -3.68 -10.09
N TRP A 71 -11.23 -3.80 -11.02
CA TRP A 71 -9.80 -3.67 -10.74
C TRP A 71 -9.39 -2.31 -10.21
N VAL A 72 -10.11 -1.23 -10.56
CA VAL A 72 -9.83 0.12 -10.06
C VAL A 72 -10.03 0.19 -8.54
N ASP A 73 -11.15 -0.35 -8.04
CA ASP A 73 -11.43 -0.37 -6.60
C ASP A 73 -10.46 -1.27 -5.84
N ILE A 74 -10.10 -2.44 -6.41
CA ILE A 74 -9.08 -3.33 -5.85
C ILE A 74 -7.74 -2.61 -5.73
N GLN A 75 -7.32 -1.90 -6.78
CA GLN A 75 -6.08 -1.14 -6.80
C GLN A 75 -6.08 -0.07 -5.71
N HIS A 76 -7.14 0.75 -5.63
CA HIS A 76 -7.24 1.81 -4.64
C HIS A 76 -7.21 1.28 -3.20
N LYS A 77 -7.92 0.18 -2.93
CA LYS A 77 -7.92 -0.46 -1.61
C LYS A 77 -6.54 -1.02 -1.25
N ALA A 78 -5.86 -1.66 -2.20
CA ALA A 78 -4.52 -2.18 -2.01
C ALA A 78 -3.50 -1.05 -1.72
N GLN A 79 -3.56 0.04 -2.48
CA GLN A 79 -2.72 1.23 -2.27
C GLN A 79 -2.98 1.90 -0.91
N ASN A 80 -4.25 2.04 -0.52
CA ASN A 80 -4.58 2.63 0.78
C ASN A 80 -4.12 1.74 1.94
N ARG A 81 -4.28 0.41 1.84
CA ARG A 81 -3.77 -0.55 2.83
C ARG A 81 -2.25 -0.47 2.94
N PHE A 82 -1.56 -0.47 1.80
CA PHE A 82 -0.10 -0.31 1.77
C PHE A 82 0.34 0.98 2.48
N ARG A 83 -0.28 2.12 2.15
CA ARG A 83 0.00 3.41 2.79
C ARG A 83 -0.20 3.38 4.31
N ILE A 84 -1.28 2.76 4.79
CA ILE A 84 -1.54 2.63 6.22
C ILE A 84 -0.46 1.79 6.88
N LEU A 85 -0.14 0.62 6.31
CA LEU A 85 0.87 -0.29 6.88
C LEU A 85 2.27 0.34 6.90
N CYS A 86 2.67 1.10 5.87
CA CYS A 86 3.92 1.85 5.89
C CYS A 86 3.98 2.88 7.02
N ARG A 87 2.85 3.53 7.34
CA ARG A 87 2.76 4.46 8.47
C ARG A 87 2.83 3.73 9.82
N GLU A 88 2.13 2.61 9.97
CA GLU A 88 2.19 1.79 11.19
C GLU A 88 3.60 1.22 11.43
N LEU A 89 4.34 0.92 10.36
CA LEU A 89 5.75 0.50 10.45
C LEU A 89 6.71 1.66 10.79
N GLY A 90 6.26 2.91 10.74
CA GLY A 90 7.11 4.07 11.01
C GLY A 90 8.23 4.30 9.98
N LEU A 91 8.15 3.73 8.76
CA LEU A 91 9.20 3.87 7.75
C LEU A 91 9.30 5.30 7.19
N ASP A 92 8.21 6.07 7.29
CA ASP A 92 8.09 7.46 6.80
C ASP A 92 8.71 8.50 7.75
N VAL A 93 9.37 8.11 8.84
CA VAL A 93 9.95 9.05 9.82
C VAL A 93 11.27 9.62 9.27
N GLN A 94 11.16 10.62 8.39
CA GLN A 94 11.99 11.81 8.58
C GLN A 94 11.54 12.43 9.92
N PRO A 95 12.42 13.04 10.74
CA PRO A 95 11.97 13.78 11.91
C PRO A 95 10.98 14.82 11.42
N ALA A 96 9.68 14.56 11.62
CA ALA A 96 8.64 15.49 11.27
C ALA A 96 8.82 16.69 12.20
N ASP A 97 8.66 17.91 11.66
CA ASP A 97 8.42 19.10 12.45
C ASP A 97 7.09 18.92 13.21
N GLY A 98 7.14 18.17 14.31
CA GLY A 98 6.05 17.95 15.23
C GLY A 98 4.92 17.01 14.76
N PRO A 99 3.97 16.72 15.66
CA PRO A 99 2.77 15.94 15.35
C PRO A 99 1.98 16.61 14.23
N ARG A 100 1.32 15.82 13.36
CA ARG A 100 0.26 16.37 12.50
C ARG A 100 -0.73 17.08 13.41
N MET A 101 -0.89 18.39 13.22
CA MET A 101 -1.78 19.21 14.05
C MET A 101 -3.17 18.55 14.11
N PRO A 102 -3.79 18.45 15.31
CA PRO A 102 -5.17 18.02 15.42
C PRO A 102 -6.03 18.86 14.47
N ARG A 103 -7.02 18.22 13.84
CA ARG A 103 -8.06 18.98 13.15
C ARG A 103 -8.84 19.73 14.22
N ASP A 104 -8.53 21.00 14.41
CA ASP A 104 -9.30 21.87 15.28
C ASP A 104 -10.60 22.29 14.57
N ALA A 105 -11.49 22.96 15.31
CA ALA A 105 -12.77 23.44 14.77
C ALA A 105 -12.62 24.45 13.61
N SER A 106 -11.41 24.89 13.29
CA SER A 106 -11.13 25.80 12.17
C SER A 106 -11.04 25.07 10.83
N TYR A 107 -10.87 23.74 10.83
CA TYR A 107 -10.67 22.90 9.66
C TYR A 107 -11.97 22.68 8.86
N GLY A 108 -12.46 23.74 8.21
CA GLY A 108 -13.71 23.73 7.44
C GLY A 108 -14.43 25.07 7.36
N ASN A 109 -14.00 26.07 8.14
CA ASN A 109 -14.62 27.40 8.16
C ASN A 109 -14.08 28.36 7.08
N ARG A 110 -13.92 27.87 5.84
CA ARG A 110 -13.89 28.78 4.68
C ARG A 110 -15.27 28.77 4.03
N ARG A 111 -16.06 29.77 4.42
CA ARG A 111 -17.18 30.28 3.60
C ARG A 111 -16.64 30.86 2.30
#